data_AF-A0A8J5U1A7-F1
#
_entry.id   AF-A0A8J5U1A7-F1
#
_cell.length_a   1.000
_cell.length_b   1.000
_cell.length_c   1.000
_cell.angle_alpha   90.00
_cell.angle_beta   90.00
_cell.angle_gamma   90.00
#
_symmetry.space_group_name_H-M   'P 1'
#
loop_
_entity.id
_entity.type
_entity.pdbx_description
1 polymer ?
#
loop_
_entity_poly.entity_id
_entity_poly.type
_entity_poly.pdbx_seq_one_letter_code
_entity_poly.pdbx_strand_id
1 'polypeptide(L)'
;MVALFNGIFAPYSTFPHFWKCWMYYINHLTWFSCGVLSAALPEVVVHCAEAESARFDPPAMADLCGDQNATSDCGYCAYNDGTEYMRVLNVERDDKWPCVGYMIAFAVANWCLVCFFIYITRIKGWTFGFGHAANAMRRIKDKAICTWRRESVESADEQDYRQP
;
A
#
# COMPACT_ATOMS: atom_id res chain seq x y z
N MET A 1 -6.07 -0.40 -7.07
CA MET A 1 -6.30 -0.03 -5.66
C MET A 1 -5.20 0.88 -5.13
N VAL A 2 -3.94 0.45 -5.17
CA VAL A 2 -2.78 1.26 -4.76
C VAL A 2 -2.72 2.62 -5.48
N ALA A 3 -3.05 2.64 -6.78
CA ALA A 3 -3.14 3.84 -7.61
C ALA A 3 -4.03 4.97 -7.04
N LEU A 4 -5.15 4.62 -6.40
CA LEU A 4 -6.18 5.57 -5.98
C LEU A 4 -5.83 6.29 -4.67
N PHE A 5 -5.00 5.67 -3.83
CA PHE A 5 -4.63 6.19 -2.50
C PHE A 5 -3.22 6.80 -2.48
N ASN A 6 -2.71 7.22 -3.63
CA ASN A 6 -1.35 7.77 -3.80
C ASN A 6 -1.24 9.28 -3.55
N GLY A 7 -2.35 9.96 -3.29
CA GLY A 7 -2.39 11.43 -3.17
C GLY A 7 -2.49 12.19 -4.49
N ILE A 8 -2.04 11.60 -5.62
CA ILE A 8 -2.07 12.24 -6.96
C ILE A 8 -3.46 12.31 -7.58
N PHE A 9 -4.21 11.19 -7.60
CA PHE A 9 -5.53 11.13 -8.23
C PHE A 9 -6.65 11.64 -7.32
N ALA A 10 -6.43 11.53 -6.02
CA ALA A 10 -7.33 12.05 -5.01
C ALA A 10 -6.47 12.71 -3.92
N PRO A 11 -6.66 14.01 -3.65
CA PRO A 11 -5.84 14.73 -2.70
C PRO A 11 -6.08 14.22 -1.29
N TYR A 12 -5.05 14.33 -0.43
CA TYR A 12 -5.03 13.82 0.94
C TYR A 12 -6.19 14.33 1.83
N SER A 13 -6.80 15.45 1.47
CA SER A 13 -7.95 16.05 2.16
C SER A 13 -9.28 15.31 1.91
N THR A 14 -9.40 14.57 0.79
CA THR A 14 -10.67 13.94 0.38
C THR A 14 -10.85 12.53 0.91
N PHE A 15 -9.79 11.91 1.43
CA PHE A 15 -9.86 10.55 1.94
C PHE A 15 -10.60 10.45 3.29
N PRO A 16 -11.38 9.38 3.51
CA PRO A 16 -11.97 9.09 4.81
C PRO A 16 -10.87 8.96 5.88
N HIS A 17 -11.13 9.49 7.08
CA HIS A 17 -10.14 9.54 8.18
C HIS A 17 -9.48 8.19 8.47
N PHE A 18 -10.24 7.09 8.39
CA PHE A 18 -9.72 5.73 8.60
C PHE A 18 -8.54 5.41 7.66
N TRP A 19 -8.72 5.52 6.35
CA TRP A 19 -7.69 5.17 5.35
C TRP A 19 -6.52 6.16 5.35
N LYS A 20 -6.80 7.43 5.66
CA LYS A 20 -5.82 8.51 5.74
C LYS A 20 -4.72 8.24 6.78
N CYS A 21 -5.06 7.60 7.90
CA CYS A 21 -4.11 7.38 9.01
C CYS A 21 -3.05 6.32 8.73
N TRP A 22 -3.35 5.28 7.95
CA TRP A 22 -2.37 4.20 7.72
C TRP A 22 -2.08 3.97 6.23
N MET A 23 -3.11 3.98 5.38
CA MET A 23 -2.96 3.45 4.02
C MET A 23 -2.09 4.37 3.17
N TYR A 24 -2.21 5.68 3.40
CA TYR A 24 -1.37 6.68 2.75
C TYR A 24 0.14 6.43 2.96
N TYR A 25 0.53 6.08 4.19
CA TYR A 25 1.94 5.91 4.58
C TYR A 25 2.51 4.52 4.23
N ILE A 26 1.68 3.47 4.21
CA ILE A 26 2.12 2.11 3.82
C ILE A 26 2.34 2.01 2.30
N ASN A 27 1.69 2.89 1.53
CA ASN A 27 1.71 2.82 0.09
C ASN A 27 3.03 3.31 -0.51
N HIS A 28 3.83 2.39 -1.06
CA HIS A 28 5.09 2.71 -1.73
C HIS A 28 4.96 3.71 -2.90
N LEU A 29 3.82 3.70 -3.61
CA LEU A 29 3.59 4.60 -4.75
C LEU A 29 3.38 6.05 -4.31
N THR A 30 2.91 6.30 -3.08
CA THR A 30 2.86 7.65 -2.49
C THR A 30 4.26 8.23 -2.39
N TRP A 31 5.21 7.46 -1.85
CA TRP A 31 6.60 7.91 -1.67
C TRP A 31 7.34 8.05 -3.00
N PHE A 32 7.12 7.13 -3.94
CA PHE A 32 7.63 7.25 -5.31
C PHE A 32 7.12 8.53 -5.98
N SER A 33 5.81 8.77 -5.91
CA SER A 33 5.17 9.94 -6.52
C SER A 33 5.66 11.24 -5.90
N CYS A 34 5.73 11.32 -4.57
CA CYS A 34 6.31 12.45 -3.85
C CYS A 34 7.75 12.75 -4.32
N GLY A 35 8.59 11.72 -4.46
CA GLY A 35 9.98 11.88 -4.91
C GLY A 35 10.09 12.42 -6.34
N VAL A 36 9.28 11.89 -7.27
CA VAL A 36 9.24 12.36 -8.66
C VAL A 36 8.71 13.79 -8.75
N LEU A 37 7.61 14.09 -8.05
CA LEU A 37 6.96 15.40 -8.12
C LEU A 37 7.84 16.50 -7.53
N SER A 38 8.47 16.23 -6.37
CA SER A 38 9.39 17.15 -5.69
C SER A 38 10.69 17.40 -6.47
N ALA A 39 11.02 16.53 -7.44
CA ALA A 39 12.20 16.70 -8.29
C ALA A 39 11.87 17.44 -9.59
N ALA A 40 10.70 17.21 -10.19
CA ALA A 40 10.37 17.70 -11.52
C ALA A 40 9.62 19.05 -11.53
N LEU A 41 8.75 19.32 -10.55
CA LEU A 41 7.89 20.51 -10.53
C LEU A 41 8.46 21.79 -9.88
N PRO A 42 9.55 21.80 -9.07
CA PRO A 42 9.98 23.02 -8.38
C PRO A 42 10.36 24.21 -9.26
N GLU A 43 10.81 23.97 -10.49
CA GLU A 43 11.31 25.01 -11.41
C GLU A 43 10.33 25.29 -12.56
N VAL A 44 9.16 24.64 -12.56
CA VAL A 44 8.18 24.76 -13.63
C VAL A 44 7.23 25.91 -13.34
N VAL A 45 7.35 26.97 -14.13
CA VAL A 45 6.38 28.08 -14.16
C VAL A 45 5.22 27.71 -15.08
N VAL A 46 4.00 27.88 -14.60
CA VAL A 46 2.79 27.52 -15.37
C VAL A 46 2.36 28.73 -16.18
N HIS A 47 2.45 28.63 -17.50
CA HIS A 47 1.87 29.61 -18.41
C HIS A 47 0.52 29.09 -18.92
N CYS A 48 -0.58 29.65 -18.42
CA CYS A 48 -1.90 29.27 -18.89
C CYS A 48 -2.13 29.80 -20.32
N ALA A 49 -2.70 28.95 -21.17
CA ALA A 49 -3.31 29.40 -22.41
C ALA A 49 -4.67 30.04 -22.13
N GLU A 50 -5.17 30.88 -23.03
CA GLU A 50 -6.48 31.53 -22.88
C GLU A 50 -7.67 30.57 -22.75
N ALA A 51 -7.52 29.31 -23.16
CA ALA A 51 -8.55 28.27 -22.99
C ALA A 51 -8.54 27.63 -21.58
N GLU A 52 -7.43 27.72 -20.87
CA GLU A 52 -7.22 27.13 -19.54
C GLU A 52 -7.47 28.13 -18.41
N SER A 53 -7.50 29.44 -18.73
CA SER A 53 -7.86 30.49 -17.79
C SER A 53 -9.36 30.52 -17.55
N ALA A 54 -9.78 30.50 -16.27
CA ALA A 54 -11.17 30.70 -15.92
C ALA A 54 -11.54 32.16 -16.18
N ARG A 55 -12.42 32.39 -17.16
CA ARG A 55 -12.95 33.72 -17.49
C ARG A 55 -14.15 34.03 -16.61
N PHE A 56 -14.08 35.14 -15.88
CA PHE A 56 -15.23 35.66 -15.15
C PHE A 56 -15.19 37.20 -15.11
N ASP A 57 -16.36 37.80 -14.93
CA ASP A 57 -16.50 39.23 -14.69
C ASP A 57 -16.53 39.47 -13.16
N PRO A 58 -15.44 40.00 -12.56
CA PRO A 58 -15.38 40.19 -11.11
C PRO A 58 -16.34 41.31 -10.67
N PRO A 59 -17.24 41.08 -9.69
CA PRO A 59 -18.01 42.14 -9.09
C PRO A 59 -17.10 42.95 -8.14
N ALA A 60 -16.51 44.03 -8.66
CA ALA A 60 -15.85 45.08 -7.90
C ALA A 60 -14.70 44.66 -6.97
N MET A 61 -13.63 44.06 -7.51
CA MET A 61 -12.28 44.10 -6.94
C MET A 61 -11.28 43.42 -7.89
N ALA A 62 -10.37 44.22 -8.45
CA ALA A 62 -9.41 43.83 -9.49
C ALA A 62 -8.23 42.97 -8.99
N ASP A 63 -8.15 42.71 -7.68
CA ASP A 63 -7.01 42.00 -7.05
C ASP A 63 -6.97 40.50 -7.39
N LEU A 64 -8.08 39.91 -7.83
CA LEU A 64 -8.14 38.50 -8.22
C LEU A 64 -7.72 38.27 -9.69
N CYS A 65 -7.57 39.36 -10.44
CA CYS A 65 -7.15 39.31 -11.83
C CYS A 65 -5.64 39.44 -11.89
N GLY A 66 -4.98 38.50 -12.55
CA GLY A 66 -3.53 38.58 -12.80
C GLY A 66 -3.13 39.87 -13.51
N ASP A 67 -4.09 40.50 -14.20
CA ASP A 67 -4.00 41.86 -14.75
C ASP A 67 -4.88 42.82 -13.93
N GLN A 68 -4.24 43.72 -13.17
CA GLN A 68 -4.87 44.68 -12.26
C GLN A 68 -5.75 45.77 -12.93
N ASN A 69 -6.11 45.62 -14.20
CA ASN A 69 -6.83 46.63 -14.97
C ASN A 69 -7.98 46.08 -15.84
N ALA A 70 -8.24 44.76 -15.83
CA ALA A 70 -9.34 44.17 -16.58
C ALA A 70 -10.65 44.26 -15.76
N THR A 71 -11.55 45.18 -16.14
CA THR A 71 -12.88 45.34 -15.52
C THR A 71 -13.94 44.40 -16.12
N SER A 72 -13.62 43.72 -17.22
CA SER A 72 -14.45 42.74 -17.93
C SER A 72 -13.55 41.70 -18.61
N ASP A 73 -13.97 40.43 -18.65
CA ASP A 73 -13.21 39.28 -19.21
C ASP A 73 -11.84 39.03 -18.56
N CYS A 74 -11.83 38.87 -17.24
CA CYS A 74 -10.61 38.55 -16.51
C CYS A 74 -10.32 37.05 -16.51
N GLY A 75 -9.11 36.67 -16.92
CA GLY A 75 -8.62 35.29 -16.88
C GLY A 75 -7.87 34.98 -15.58
N TYR A 76 -8.35 34.01 -14.81
CA TYR A 76 -7.65 33.51 -13.62
C TYR A 76 -6.99 32.15 -13.87
N CYS A 77 -5.72 32.03 -13.50
CA CYS A 77 -4.97 30.78 -13.48
C CYS A 77 -5.08 30.13 -12.10
N ALA A 78 -5.50 28.86 -12.05
CA ALA A 78 -5.56 28.12 -10.79
C ALA A 78 -4.18 27.93 -10.12
N TYR A 79 -3.11 27.88 -10.91
CA TYR A 79 -1.74 27.73 -10.44
C TYR A 79 -0.81 28.62 -11.27
N ASN A 80 0.10 29.33 -10.59
CA ASN A 80 1.13 30.14 -11.25
C ASN A 80 2.48 29.40 -11.31
N ASP A 81 2.72 28.49 -10.36
CA ASP A 81 3.98 27.78 -10.19
C ASP A 81 3.70 26.33 -9.78
N GLY A 82 4.57 25.40 -10.19
CA GLY A 82 4.48 23.99 -9.82
C GLY A 82 4.50 23.76 -8.30
N THR A 83 4.99 24.72 -7.53
CA THR A 83 5.09 24.62 -6.06
C THR A 83 3.79 24.92 -5.35
N GLU A 84 2.91 25.73 -5.95
CA GLU A 84 1.53 25.87 -5.48
C GLU A 84 0.71 24.61 -5.78
N TYR A 85 0.98 23.95 -6.92
CA TYR A 85 0.37 22.67 -7.24
C TYR A 85 0.80 21.55 -6.26
N MET A 86 2.08 21.48 -5.90
CA MET A 86 2.59 20.50 -4.93
C MET A 86 1.98 20.65 -3.53
N ARG A 87 1.65 21.88 -3.10
CA ARG A 87 0.98 22.14 -1.81
C ARG A 87 -0.41 21.52 -1.72
N VAL A 88 -1.17 21.54 -2.81
CA VAL A 88 -2.50 20.89 -2.86
C VAL A 88 -2.40 19.39 -2.62
N LEU A 89 -1.27 18.79 -3.00
CA LEU A 89 -0.98 17.37 -2.86
C LEU A 89 -0.32 17.02 -1.51
N ASN A 90 -0.13 17.99 -0.60
CA ASN A 90 0.54 17.81 0.68
C ASN A 90 2.02 17.36 0.54
N VAL A 91 2.73 17.91 -0.45
CA VAL A 91 4.15 17.64 -0.70
C VAL A 91 4.92 18.96 -0.70
N GLU A 92 5.98 19.04 0.10
CA GLU A 92 6.87 20.21 0.14
C GLU A 92 8.19 19.95 -0.60
N ARG A 93 8.84 21.04 -1.02
CA ARG A 93 10.05 21.01 -1.85
C ARG A 93 11.23 20.27 -1.17
N ASP A 94 11.24 20.23 0.15
CA ASP A 94 12.28 19.60 0.97
C ASP A 94 12.08 18.07 1.12
N ASP A 95 10.88 17.55 0.84
CA ASP A 95 10.53 16.14 1.04
C ASP A 95 11.16 15.18 0.01
N LYS A 96 11.97 15.70 -0.92
CA LYS A 96 12.59 14.91 -2.00
C LYS A 96 13.42 13.73 -1.48
N TRP A 97 14.26 13.98 -0.47
CA TRP A 97 15.20 12.98 0.06
C TRP A 97 14.53 12.01 1.03
N PRO A 98 13.68 12.46 1.98
CA PRO A 98 12.88 11.55 2.79
C PRO A 98 12.03 10.59 1.96
N CYS A 99 11.34 11.08 0.92
CA CYS A 99 10.48 10.25 0.06
C CYS A 99 11.27 9.14 -0.67
N VAL A 100 12.47 9.44 -1.17
CA VAL A 100 13.36 8.41 -1.75
C VAL A 100 13.86 7.43 -0.70
N GLY A 101 14.18 7.92 0.51
CA GLY A 101 14.60 7.08 1.64
C GLY A 101 13.55 6.05 2.03
N TYR A 102 12.27 6.46 2.14
CA TYR A 102 11.17 5.54 2.46
C TYR A 102 10.97 4.47 1.39
N MET A 103 11.11 4.81 0.11
CA MET A 103 11.03 3.84 -0.99
C MET A 103 12.14 2.78 -0.89
N ILE A 104 13.38 3.20 -0.64
CA ILE A 104 14.52 2.27 -0.47
C ILE A 104 14.32 1.42 0.78
N ALA A 105 13.88 2.01 1.89
CA ALA A 105 13.58 1.28 3.13
C ALA A 105 12.54 0.17 2.91
N PHE A 106 11.49 0.45 2.12
CA PHE A 106 10.47 -0.55 1.78
C PHE A 106 11.04 -1.70 0.94
N ALA A 107 11.90 -1.39 -0.04
CA ALA A 107 12.57 -2.40 -0.85
C ALA A 107 13.49 -3.30 0.00
N VAL A 108 14.29 -2.69 0.89
CA VAL A 108 15.16 -3.43 1.81
C VAL A 108 14.34 -4.27 2.79
N ALA A 109 13.25 -3.75 3.35
CA ALA A 109 12.38 -4.51 4.25
C ALA A 109 11.77 -5.75 3.56
N ASN A 110 11.34 -5.63 2.29
CA ASN A 110 10.86 -6.77 1.50
C ASN A 110 11.96 -7.79 1.24
N TRP A 111 13.16 -7.33 0.89
CA TRP A 111 14.32 -8.20 0.70
C TRP A 111 14.67 -8.96 1.99
N CYS A 112 14.72 -8.26 3.12
CA CYS A 112 14.94 -8.84 4.44
C CYS A 112 13.85 -9.86 4.79
N LEU A 113 12.57 -9.56 4.52
CA LEU A 113 11.47 -10.50 4.73
C LEU A 113 11.65 -11.79 3.92
N VAL A 114 12.03 -11.69 2.65
CA VAL A 114 12.30 -12.87 1.80
C VAL A 114 13.47 -13.68 2.34
N CYS A 115 14.60 -13.03 2.67
CA CYS A 115 15.75 -13.71 3.26
C CYS A 115 15.40 -14.36 4.61
N PHE A 116 14.62 -13.68 5.43
CA PHE A 116 14.12 -14.18 6.72
C PHE A 116 13.24 -15.42 6.54
N PHE A 117 12.26 -15.38 5.62
CA PHE A 117 11.41 -16.54 5.33
C PHE A 117 12.20 -17.72 4.78
N ILE A 118 13.14 -17.49 3.86
CA ILE A 118 14.01 -18.55 3.34
C ILE A 118 14.85 -19.16 4.47
N TYR A 119 15.47 -18.33 5.30
CA TYR A 119 16.29 -18.79 6.41
C TYR A 119 15.49 -19.65 7.41
N ILE A 120 14.29 -19.18 7.78
CA ILE A 120 13.42 -19.88 8.72
C ILE A 120 12.92 -21.22 8.15
N THR A 121 12.48 -21.23 6.90
CA THR A 121 11.89 -22.42 6.28
C THR A 121 12.93 -23.44 5.82
N ARG A 122 14.12 -23.00 5.38
CA ARG A 122 15.15 -23.86 4.80
C ARG A 122 16.27 -24.26 5.77
N ILE A 123 16.75 -23.34 6.61
CA ILE A 123 17.92 -23.61 7.48
C ILE A 123 17.45 -24.04 8.86
N LYS A 124 16.57 -23.25 9.48
CA LYS A 124 16.11 -23.53 10.85
C LYS A 124 15.05 -24.64 10.90
N GLY A 125 14.48 -25.03 9.74
CA GLY A 125 13.45 -26.06 9.63
C GLY A 125 12.18 -25.71 10.42
N TRP A 126 11.95 -24.43 10.72
CA TRP A 126 10.86 -23.99 11.57
C TRP A 126 9.59 -23.95 10.73
N THR A 127 8.88 -25.08 10.70
CA THR A 127 7.56 -25.18 10.09
C THR A 127 6.59 -24.46 11.02
N PHE A 128 6.11 -23.28 10.60
CA PHE A 128 5.12 -22.42 11.26
C PHE A 128 3.98 -23.25 11.88
N GLY A 129 4.11 -23.71 13.13
CA GLY A 129 3.15 -24.56 13.87
C GLY A 129 2.79 -25.94 13.28
N PHE A 130 2.92 -26.11 11.95
CA PHE A 130 2.52 -27.29 11.21
C PHE A 130 3.38 -28.50 11.52
N GLY A 131 4.63 -28.32 11.96
CA GLY A 131 5.47 -29.44 12.42
C GLY A 131 4.90 -30.12 13.66
N HIS A 132 4.43 -29.34 14.64
CA HIS A 132 3.82 -29.89 15.84
C HIS A 132 2.43 -30.46 15.57
N ALA A 133 1.63 -29.76 14.77
CA ALA A 133 0.32 -30.23 14.34
C ALA A 133 0.41 -31.54 13.52
N ALA A 134 1.37 -31.64 12.58
CA ALA A 134 1.59 -32.85 11.80
C ALA A 134 2.10 -34.01 12.65
N ASN A 135 2.97 -33.75 13.65
CA ASN A 135 3.43 -34.79 14.57
C ASN A 135 2.30 -35.27 15.50
N ALA A 136 1.45 -34.37 15.98
CA ALA A 136 0.27 -34.74 16.78
C ALA A 136 -0.73 -35.57 15.96
N MET A 137 -0.99 -35.17 14.71
CA MET A 137 -1.90 -35.89 13.82
C MET A 137 -1.37 -37.29 13.46
N ARG A 138 -0.05 -37.44 13.25
CA ARG A 138 0.60 -38.74 13.08
C ARG A 138 0.40 -39.65 14.30
N ARG A 139 0.65 -39.14 15.52
CA ARG A 139 0.47 -39.92 16.75
C ARG A 139 -0.97 -40.41 16.95
N ILE A 140 -1.96 -39.58 16.60
CA ILE A 140 -3.38 -39.96 16.68
C ILE A 140 -3.71 -41.04 15.64
N LYS A 141 -3.24 -40.87 14.39
CA LYS A 141 -3.42 -41.86 13.32
C LYS A 141 -2.81 -43.21 13.69
N ASP A 142 -1.60 -43.24 14.23
CA ASP A 142 -0.90 -44.48 14.61
C ASP A 142 -1.63 -45.20 15.76
N LYS A 143 -2.12 -44.46 16.76
CA LYS A 143 -2.95 -45.04 17.83
C LYS A 143 -4.25 -45.63 17.29
N ALA A 144 -4.93 -44.92 16.38
CA ALA A 144 -6.17 -45.41 15.78
C ALA A 144 -5.93 -46.68 14.96
N ILE A 145 -4.85 -46.75 14.18
CA ILE A 145 -4.48 -47.94 13.39
C ILE A 145 -4.15 -49.13 14.30
N CYS A 146 -3.41 -48.93 15.39
CA CYS A 146 -3.09 -50.02 16.32
C CYS A 146 -4.33 -50.54 17.05
N THR A 147 -5.25 -49.66 17.46
CA THR A 147 -6.51 -50.09 18.10
C THR A 147 -7.38 -50.87 17.11
N TRP A 148 -7.57 -50.34 15.90
CA TRP A 148 -8.37 -51.01 14.87
C TRP A 148 -7.77 -52.37 14.47
N ARG A 149 -6.44 -52.47 14.36
CA ARG A 149 -5.76 -53.74 14.07
C ARG A 149 -5.97 -54.78 15.17
N ARG A 150 -5.91 -54.37 16.44
CA ARG A 150 -6.15 -55.28 17.58
C ARG A 150 -7.57 -55.81 17.57
N GLU A 151 -8.54 -54.92 17.38
CA GLU A 151 -9.96 -55.27 17.30
C GLU A 151 -10.23 -56.22 16.12
N SER A 152 -9.56 -56.01 14.98
CA SER A 152 -9.69 -56.92 13.83
C SER A 152 -9.13 -58.32 14.08
N VAL A 153 -8.04 -58.46 14.85
CA VAL A 153 -7.46 -59.78 15.19
C VAL A 153 -8.35 -60.51 16.19
N GLU A 154 -8.85 -59.81 17.22
CA GLU A 154 -9.74 -60.39 18.23
C GLU A 154 -11.04 -60.88 17.61
N SER A 155 -11.60 -60.14 16.64
CA SER A 155 -12.77 -60.59 15.87
C SER A 155 -12.52 -61.82 14.99
N ALA A 156 -11.28 -62.02 14.50
CA ALA A 156 -10.92 -63.17 13.68
C ALA A 156 -10.73 -64.44 14.52
N ASP A 157 -10.08 -64.34 15.68
CA ASP A 157 -9.95 -65.46 16.64
C ASP A 157 -11.32 -65.90 17.18
N GLU A 158 -12.21 -64.96 17.49
CA GLU A 158 -13.55 -65.28 17.98
C GLU A 158 -14.46 -65.93 16.91
N GLN A 159 -14.14 -65.74 15.63
CA GLN A 159 -14.81 -66.44 14.52
C GLN A 159 -14.25 -67.84 14.27
N ASP A 160 -12.95 -68.08 14.48
CA ASP A 160 -12.32 -69.41 14.36
C ASP A 160 -12.81 -70.36 15.47
N TYR A 161 -12.91 -69.86 16.72
CA TYR A 161 -13.37 -70.65 17.87
C TYR A 161 -14.86 -71.06 17.81
N ARG A 162 -15.66 -70.42 16.94
CA ARG A 162 -17.10 -70.63 16.83
C ARG A 162 -17.50 -71.55 15.67
N GLN A 163 -16.55 -72.05 14.87
CA GLN A 163 -16.83 -73.06 13.84
C GLN A 163 -16.71 -74.47 14.44
N PRO A 164 -17.79 -75.28 14.43
CA PRO A 164 -17.80 -76.64 14.98
C PRO A 164 -17.09 -77.67 14.09
#